data_AF-A0ABD5TJ38-F1
#
_entry.id   AF-A0ABD5TJ38-F1
#
_cell.length_a   1.000
_cell.length_b   1.000
_cell.length_c   1.000
_cell.angle_alpha   90.00
_cell.angle_beta   90.00
_cell.angle_gamma   90.00
#
_symmetry.space_group_name_H-M   'P 1'
#
loop_
_entity.id
_entity.type
_entity.pdbx_description
1 polymer ?
#
loop_
_entity_poly.entity_id
_entity_poly.type
_entity_poly.pdbx_seq_one_letter_code
_entity_poly.pdbx_strand_id
1 'polypeptide(L)'
;MDTTTSARPRAATADRATAVLAAIDVVVVVGFVTFGLVSHGTSPLSDPVRSLETVAPFLFGWLVASGLAGVYARDVYTSPKRTARLTAVAWIAAANVGLILRTSPVFDQTAVFPFNLVITGFGLLFLLCWRVAYALYASN
;
A
#
# COMPACT_ATOMS: atom_id res chain seq x y z
N MET A 1 -39.81 27.90 -5.15
CA MET A 1 -38.35 28.16 -5.25
C MET A 1 -37.69 27.04 -4.47
N ASP A 2 -37.34 25.94 -5.13
CA ASP A 2 -36.73 24.77 -4.48
C ASP A 2 -35.67 24.18 -5.40
N THR A 3 -34.42 24.52 -5.15
CA THR A 3 -33.24 23.89 -5.77
C THR A 3 -32.67 22.86 -4.81
N THR A 4 -33.20 21.64 -4.84
CA THR A 4 -32.57 20.49 -4.16
C THR A 4 -31.49 19.89 -5.05
N THR A 5 -30.24 20.24 -4.76
CA THR A 5 -29.03 19.76 -5.44
C THR A 5 -28.80 18.25 -5.18
N SER A 6 -28.99 17.42 -6.20
CA SER A 6 -28.73 15.97 -6.21
C SER A 6 -27.21 15.62 -6.33
N ALA A 7 -26.35 16.20 -5.48
CA ALA A 7 -24.90 15.92 -5.53
C ALA A 7 -24.45 14.70 -4.68
N ARG A 8 -25.35 14.16 -3.85
CA ARG A 8 -25.04 13.18 -2.78
C ARG A 8 -24.62 11.76 -3.23
N PRO A 9 -25.08 11.19 -4.36
CA PRO A 9 -24.75 9.81 -4.72
C PRO A 9 -23.32 9.60 -5.22
N ARG A 10 -22.79 10.54 -6.02
CA ARG A 10 -21.48 10.38 -6.69
C ARG A 10 -20.31 10.53 -5.72
N ALA A 11 -20.43 11.45 -4.76
CA ALA A 11 -19.42 11.65 -3.72
C ALA A 11 -19.34 10.42 -2.79
N ALA A 12 -20.48 9.92 -2.32
CA ALA A 12 -20.52 8.76 -1.43
C ALA A 12 -19.92 7.48 -2.06
N THR A 13 -20.16 7.24 -3.35
CA THR A 13 -19.56 6.09 -4.07
C THR A 13 -18.06 6.25 -4.26
N ALA A 14 -17.58 7.47 -4.54
CA ALA A 14 -16.15 7.76 -4.64
C ALA A 14 -15.45 7.53 -3.29
N ASP A 15 -16.02 8.04 -2.20
CA ASP A 15 -15.49 7.85 -0.84
C ASP A 15 -15.42 6.36 -0.48
N ARG A 16 -16.45 5.58 -0.84
CA ARG A 16 -16.48 4.13 -0.63
C ARG A 16 -15.41 3.41 -1.45
N ALA A 17 -15.27 3.74 -2.73
CA ALA A 17 -14.26 3.13 -3.60
C ALA A 17 -12.85 3.41 -3.09
N THR A 18 -12.57 4.66 -2.69
CA THR A 18 -11.30 5.05 -2.08
C THR A 18 -11.03 4.29 -0.78
N ALA A 19 -12.01 4.17 0.11
CA ALA A 19 -11.86 3.43 1.35
C ALA A 19 -11.57 1.93 1.12
N VAL A 20 -12.29 1.31 0.18
CA VAL A 20 -12.08 -0.10 -0.18
C VAL A 20 -10.69 -0.31 -0.81
N LEU A 21 -10.26 0.59 -1.70
CA LEU A 21 -8.92 0.53 -2.29
C LEU A 21 -7.84 0.62 -1.22
N ALA A 22 -7.94 1.60 -0.34
CA ALA A 22 -6.98 1.77 0.75
C ALA A 22 -6.93 0.54 1.65
N ALA A 23 -8.09 -0.01 2.02
CA ALA A 23 -8.17 -1.23 2.82
C ALA A 23 -7.50 -2.43 2.13
N ILE A 24 -7.72 -2.61 0.83
CA ILE A 24 -7.09 -3.72 0.09
C ILE A 24 -5.58 -3.52 -0.02
N ASP A 25 -5.08 -2.29 -0.20
CA ASP A 25 -3.63 -2.09 -0.19
C ASP A 25 -3.02 -2.41 1.17
N VAL A 26 -3.69 -2.05 2.27
CA VAL A 26 -3.24 -2.44 3.61
C VAL A 26 -3.15 -3.96 3.70
N VAL A 27 -4.18 -4.68 3.25
CA VAL A 27 -4.17 -6.15 3.21
C VAL A 27 -3.03 -6.69 2.34
N VAL A 28 -2.77 -6.10 1.18
CA VAL A 28 -1.67 -6.49 0.30
C VAL A 28 -0.33 -6.29 1.00
N VAL A 29 -0.07 -5.10 1.55
CA VAL A 29 1.20 -4.75 2.21
C VAL A 29 1.43 -5.64 3.43
N VAL A 30 0.44 -5.75 4.32
CA VAL A 30 0.52 -6.62 5.50
C VAL A 30 0.73 -8.07 5.07
N GLY A 31 -0.03 -8.53 4.07
CA GLY A 31 -0.01 -9.91 3.59
C GLY A 31 1.35 -10.33 3.06
N PHE A 32 1.96 -9.57 2.14
CA PHE A 32 3.22 -9.99 1.54
C PHE A 32 4.40 -9.86 2.52
N VAL A 33 4.39 -8.85 3.40
CA VAL A 33 5.43 -8.71 4.44
C VAL A 33 5.35 -9.87 5.44
N THR A 34 4.13 -10.21 5.89
CA THR A 34 3.90 -11.34 6.79
C THR A 34 4.24 -12.67 6.12
N PHE A 35 3.94 -12.82 4.83
CA PHE A 35 4.33 -14.00 4.05
C PHE A 35 5.85 -14.17 4.01
N GLY A 36 6.61 -13.10 3.83
CA GLY A 36 8.07 -13.13 3.91
C GLY A 36 8.56 -13.55 5.30
N LEU A 37 7.94 -13.03 6.36
CA LEU A 37 8.25 -13.38 7.75
C LEU A 37 8.05 -14.89 8.03
N VAL A 38 6.91 -15.45 7.59
CA VAL A 38 6.60 -16.88 7.70
C VAL A 38 7.57 -17.72 6.87
N SER A 39 7.92 -17.26 5.67
CA SER A 39 8.88 -17.93 4.79
C SER A 39 10.30 -17.99 5.40
N HIS A 40 10.61 -17.09 6.33
CA HIS A 40 11.84 -17.11 7.13
C HIS A 40 11.69 -17.82 8.49
N GLY A 41 10.63 -18.62 8.68
CA GLY A 41 10.44 -19.48 9.84
C GLY A 41 9.90 -18.78 11.09
N THR A 42 9.48 -17.52 10.99
CA THR A 42 8.87 -16.79 12.11
C THR A 42 7.35 -16.86 12.02
N SER A 43 6.70 -17.46 13.02
CA SER A 43 5.22 -17.52 13.08
C SER A 43 4.64 -16.24 13.70
N PRO A 44 3.69 -15.57 13.03
CA PRO A 44 3.11 -14.34 13.56
C PRO A 44 2.32 -14.51 14.86
N LEU A 45 1.79 -15.71 15.10
CA LEU A 45 1.04 -16.02 16.30
C LEU A 45 1.94 -16.32 17.49
N SER A 46 3.16 -16.84 17.24
CA SER A 46 4.13 -17.11 18.31
C SER A 46 4.96 -15.89 18.67
N ASP A 47 5.20 -14.98 17.71
CA ASP A 47 5.96 -13.75 17.91
C ASP A 47 5.22 -12.53 17.33
N PRO A 48 4.10 -12.13 17.96
CA PRO A 48 3.23 -11.08 17.44
C PRO A 48 3.88 -9.69 17.46
N VAL A 49 4.76 -9.43 18.44
CA VAL A 49 5.46 -8.15 18.56
C VAL A 49 6.43 -7.98 17.39
N ARG A 50 7.32 -8.96 17.17
CA ARG A 50 8.26 -8.91 16.04
C ARG A 50 7.54 -8.85 14.70
N SER A 51 6.39 -9.51 14.58
CA SER A 51 5.57 -9.46 13.37
C SER A 51 5.05 -8.07 13.11
N LEU A 52 4.51 -7.41 14.14
CA LEU A 52 4.05 -6.03 14.05
C LEU A 52 5.20 -5.08 13.72
N GLU A 53 6.35 -5.24 14.38
CA GLU A 53 7.56 -4.44 14.11
C GLU A 53 8.11 -4.66 12.70
N THR A 54 7.90 -5.84 12.10
CA THR A 54 8.29 -6.12 10.72
C THR A 54 7.38 -5.41 9.72
N VAL A 55 6.08 -5.36 10.00
CA VAL A 55 5.05 -4.80 9.09
C VAL A 55 4.92 -3.28 9.21
N ALA A 56 4.93 -2.76 10.44
CA ALA A 56 4.59 -1.38 10.74
C ALA A 56 5.43 -0.33 9.97
N PRO A 57 6.75 -0.47 9.81
CA PRO A 57 7.56 0.50 9.05
C PRO A 57 7.09 0.65 7.59
N PHE A 58 6.81 -0.46 6.92
CA PHE A 58 6.41 -0.47 5.50
C PHE A 58 4.96 -0.03 5.31
N LEU A 59 4.08 -0.46 6.22
CA LEU A 59 2.70 0.00 6.21
C LEU A 59 2.63 1.52 6.44
N PHE A 60 3.38 2.04 7.40
CA PHE A 60 3.48 3.48 7.65
C PHE A 60 4.01 4.22 6.41
N GLY A 61 5.13 3.74 5.83
CA GLY A 61 5.68 4.31 4.61
C GLY A 61 4.67 4.35 3.47
N TRP A 62 3.87 3.28 3.31
CA TRP A 62 2.83 3.21 2.30
C TRP A 62 1.70 4.22 2.56
N LEU A 63 1.16 4.28 3.78
CA LEU A 63 0.07 5.20 4.12
C LEU A 63 0.47 6.67 3.85
N VAL A 64 1.70 7.04 4.22
CA VAL A 64 2.22 8.39 3.97
C VAL A 64 2.44 8.63 2.47
N ALA A 65 3.19 7.77 1.78
CA ALA A 65 3.56 7.99 0.40
C ALA A 65 2.36 7.91 -0.56
N SER A 66 1.41 6.98 -0.31
CA SER A 66 0.18 6.84 -1.09
C SER A 66 -0.72 8.08 -0.96
N GLY A 67 -0.87 8.61 0.26
CA GLY A 67 -1.60 9.85 0.52
C GLY A 67 -0.98 11.04 -0.21
N LEU A 68 0.33 11.24 -0.06
CA LEU A 68 1.06 12.34 -0.70
C LEU A 68 1.07 12.25 -2.24
N ALA A 69 1.19 11.04 -2.78
CA ALA A 69 1.16 10.81 -4.22
C ALA A 69 -0.25 10.89 -4.84
N GLY A 70 -1.30 10.95 -4.00
CA GLY A 70 -2.68 11.02 -4.46
C GLY A 70 -3.15 9.78 -5.21
N VAL A 71 -2.62 8.59 -4.86
CA VAL A 71 -2.91 7.34 -5.60
C VAL A 71 -4.38 6.92 -5.55
N TYR A 72 -5.15 7.51 -4.62
CA TYR A 72 -6.57 7.25 -4.42
C TYR A 72 -7.50 8.23 -5.15
N ALA A 73 -6.94 9.21 -5.88
CA ALA A 73 -7.75 10.11 -6.68
C ALA A 73 -8.41 9.36 -7.85
N ARG A 74 -9.66 9.73 -8.17
CA ARG A 74 -10.46 9.03 -9.20
C ARG A 74 -9.80 9.00 -10.56
N ASP A 75 -9.27 10.13 -10.99
CA ASP A 75 -8.51 10.27 -12.23
C ASP A 75 -7.16 9.51 -12.22
N VAL A 76 -6.70 9.01 -11.07
CA VAL A 76 -5.61 8.03 -10.97
C VAL A 76 -6.17 6.61 -11.13
N TYR A 77 -7.07 6.19 -10.23
CA TYR A 77 -7.50 4.79 -10.16
C TYR A 77 -8.41 4.34 -11.32
N THR A 78 -8.89 5.24 -12.17
CA THR A 78 -9.58 4.89 -13.43
C THR A 78 -8.65 4.98 -14.66
N SER A 79 -7.35 5.20 -14.46
CA SER A 79 -6.35 5.25 -15.53
C SER A 79 -5.23 4.24 -15.26
N PRO A 80 -5.18 3.10 -15.98
CA PRO A 80 -4.17 2.06 -15.75
C PRO A 80 -2.72 2.60 -15.80
N LYS A 81 -2.42 3.45 -16.79
CA LYS A 81 -1.09 4.06 -16.95
C LYS A 81 -0.72 4.96 -15.77
N ARG A 82 -1.65 5.81 -15.31
CA ARG A 82 -1.39 6.73 -14.20
C ARG A 82 -1.32 5.99 -12.86
N THR A 83 -2.20 5.00 -12.68
CA THR A 83 -2.18 4.07 -11.54
C THR A 83 -0.82 3.37 -11.45
N ALA A 84 -0.34 2.75 -12.54
CA ALA A 84 0.95 2.07 -12.54
C ALA A 84 2.10 3.02 -12.16
N ARG A 85 2.17 4.19 -12.79
CA ARG A 85 3.24 5.17 -12.53
C ARG A 85 3.25 5.66 -11.09
N LEU A 86 2.10 6.13 -10.58
CA LEU A 86 2.04 6.71 -9.23
C LEU A 86 2.16 5.64 -8.14
N THR A 87 1.60 4.45 -8.35
CA THR A 87 1.79 3.31 -7.42
C THR A 87 3.25 2.92 -7.33
N ALA A 88 3.97 2.84 -8.46
CA ALA A 88 5.38 2.51 -8.46
C ALA A 88 6.22 3.55 -7.72
N VAL A 89 6.04 4.84 -8.02
CA VAL A 89 6.75 5.93 -7.33
C VAL A 89 6.43 5.96 -5.84
N ALA A 90 5.14 5.87 -5.48
CA ALA A 90 4.71 5.88 -4.09
C ALA A 90 5.25 4.69 -3.32
N TRP A 91 5.27 3.49 -3.91
CA TRP A 91 5.81 2.31 -3.24
C TRP A 91 7.33 2.37 -3.10
N ILE A 92 8.07 2.84 -4.11
CA ILE A 92 9.52 3.01 -3.97
C ILE A 92 9.83 4.00 -2.84
N ALA A 93 9.09 5.11 -2.75
CA ALA A 93 9.23 6.05 -1.63
C ALA A 93 8.86 5.38 -0.28
N ALA A 94 7.73 4.67 -0.22
CA ALA A 94 7.28 3.94 0.95
C ALA A 94 8.28 2.88 1.44
N ALA A 95 8.86 2.11 0.52
CA ALA A 95 9.85 1.09 0.82
C ALA A 95 11.10 1.72 1.43
N ASN A 96 11.58 2.85 0.90
CA ASN A 96 12.70 3.58 1.49
C ASN A 96 12.37 4.10 2.90
N VAL A 97 11.18 4.67 3.11
CA VAL A 97 10.73 5.08 4.46
C VAL A 97 10.70 3.88 5.40
N GLY A 98 10.14 2.76 4.97
CA GLY A 98 10.08 1.54 5.77
C GLY A 98 11.46 0.98 6.09
N LEU A 99 12.40 0.98 5.14
CA LEU A 99 13.79 0.55 5.35
C LEU A 99 14.51 1.44 6.37
N ILE A 100 14.37 2.76 6.26
CA ILE A 100 14.97 3.72 7.21
C ILE A 100 14.42 3.52 8.62
N LEU A 101 13.09 3.41 8.75
CA LEU A 101 12.44 3.17 10.05
C LEU A 101 12.84 1.82 10.63
N ARG A 102 12.86 0.77 9.81
CA ARG A 102 13.27 -0.58 10.21
C ARG A 102 14.67 -0.63 10.83
N THR A 103 15.62 0.10 10.25
CA THR A 103 17.01 0.17 10.76
C THR A 103 17.22 1.23 11.84
N SER A 104 16.17 1.97 12.22
CA SER A 104 16.26 2.98 13.27
C SER A 104 16.28 2.34 14.66
N PRO A 105 16.73 3.06 15.71
CA PRO A 105 16.71 2.57 17.09
C PRO A 105 15.31 2.19 17.62
N VAL A 106 14.23 2.58 16.94
CA VAL A 106 12.85 2.25 17.33
C VAL A 106 12.51 0.78 17.02
N PHE A 107 13.04 0.24 15.93
CA PHE A 107 12.73 -1.11 15.46
C PHE A 107 13.94 -2.05 15.49
N ASP A 108 15.16 -1.51 15.42
CA ASP A 108 16.45 -2.22 15.54
C ASP A 108 16.56 -3.51 14.70
N GLN A 109 16.00 -3.48 13.49
CA GLN A 109 16.00 -4.60 12.55
C GLN A 109 16.96 -4.38 11.38
N THR A 110 17.52 -5.46 10.84
CA THR A 110 18.41 -5.40 9.67
C THR A 110 17.64 -5.21 8.36
N ALA A 111 18.26 -4.56 7.39
CA ALA A 111 17.71 -4.31 6.06
C ALA A 111 18.74 -4.58 4.94
N VAL A 112 19.70 -5.45 5.22
CA VAL A 112 20.83 -5.75 4.32
C VAL A 112 20.38 -6.52 3.08
N PHE A 113 21.17 -6.44 2.01
CA PHE A 113 20.93 -7.21 0.79
C PHE A 113 20.82 -8.73 1.11
N PRO A 114 19.86 -9.47 0.51
CA PRO A 114 18.92 -9.06 -0.54
C PRO A 114 17.57 -8.50 -0.05
N PHE A 115 17.38 -8.28 1.26
CA PHE A 115 16.08 -7.92 1.82
C PHE A 115 15.49 -6.65 1.20
N ASN A 116 16.29 -5.58 1.06
CA ASN A 116 15.86 -4.31 0.47
C ASN A 116 15.36 -4.46 -0.98
N LEU A 117 16.01 -5.32 -1.79
CA LEU A 117 15.60 -5.63 -3.16
C LEU A 117 14.30 -6.42 -3.16
N VAL A 118 14.20 -7.46 -2.33
CA VAL A 118 13.03 -8.34 -2.24
C VAL A 118 11.80 -7.57 -1.76
N ILE A 119 11.92 -6.80 -0.68
CA ILE A 119 10.79 -6.03 -0.14
C ILE A 119 10.29 -4.98 -1.14
N THR A 120 11.21 -4.27 -1.80
CA THR A 120 10.86 -3.26 -2.80
C THR A 120 10.24 -3.93 -4.03
N GLY A 121 10.85 -4.99 -4.54
CA GLY A 121 10.43 -5.69 -5.76
C GLY A 121 9.09 -6.40 -5.61
N PHE A 122 8.89 -7.19 -4.55
CA PHE A 122 7.61 -7.87 -4.32
C PHE A 122 6.49 -6.89 -3.96
N GLY A 123 6.78 -5.84 -3.19
CA GLY A 123 5.79 -4.81 -2.94
C GLY A 123 5.37 -4.07 -4.20
N LEU A 124 6.30 -3.76 -5.12
CA LEU A 124 5.99 -3.24 -6.45
C LEU A 124 5.08 -4.21 -7.20
N LEU A 125 5.48 -5.47 -7.28
CA LEU A 125 4.76 -6.50 -8.01
C LEU A 125 3.31 -6.62 -7.51
N PHE A 126 3.11 -6.86 -6.21
CA PHE A 126 1.78 -7.10 -5.67
C PHE A 126 0.88 -5.86 -5.73
N LEU A 127 1.40 -4.69 -5.40
CA LEU A 127 0.61 -3.45 -5.49
C LEU A 127 0.27 -3.13 -6.95
N LEU A 128 1.22 -3.22 -7.88
CA LEU A 128 0.94 -2.95 -9.30
C LEU A 128 -0.05 -3.94 -9.88
N CYS A 129 0.12 -5.24 -9.61
CA CYS A 129 -0.79 -6.27 -10.11
C CYS A 129 -2.23 -5.97 -9.69
N TRP A 130 -2.49 -5.76 -8.39
CA TRP A 130 -3.84 -5.47 -7.91
C TRP A 130 -4.36 -4.11 -8.40
N ARG A 131 -3.56 -3.05 -8.25
CA ARG A 131 -3.97 -1.68 -8.57
C ARG A 131 -4.28 -1.51 -10.06
N VAL A 132 -3.45 -2.08 -10.93
CA VAL A 132 -3.67 -2.02 -12.39
C VAL A 132 -4.87 -2.88 -12.78
N ALA A 133 -5.05 -4.07 -12.19
CA ALA A 133 -6.24 -4.89 -12.44
C ALA A 133 -7.53 -4.15 -12.06
N TYR A 134 -7.55 -3.49 -10.89
CA TYR A 134 -8.68 -2.66 -10.50
C TYR A 134 -8.88 -1.48 -11.45
N ALA A 135 -7.81 -0.80 -11.86
CA ALA A 135 -7.93 0.34 -12.78
C ALA A 135 -8.47 -0.07 -14.15
N LEU A 136 -8.11 -1.25 -14.65
CA LEU A 136 -8.66 -1.83 -15.88
C LEU A 136 -10.15 -2.17 -15.73
N TYR A 137 -10.55 -2.71 -14.58
CA TYR A 137 -11.96 -2.95 -14.26
C TYR A 137 -12.77 -1.65 -14.19
N ALA A 138 -12.23 -0.62 -13.54
CA ALA A 138 -12.91 0.65 -13.32
C ALA A 138 -12.88 1.60 -14.53
N SER A 139 -12.06 1.31 -15.55
CA SER A 139 -11.98 2.09 -16.80
C SER A 139 -12.96 1.63 -17.88
N ASN A 140 -13.62 0.49 -17.68
CA ASN A 140 -14.67 -0.04 -18.55
C ASN A 140 -16.05 0.45 -18.11
#